data_AF-A0A661CQJ6-F1
#
_entry.id   AF-A0A661CQJ6-F1
#
_cell.length_a   1.000
_cell.length_b   1.000
_cell.length_c   1.000
_cell.angle_alpha   90.00
_cell.angle_beta   90.00
_cell.angle_gamma   90.00
#
_symmetry.space_group_name_H-M   'P 1'
#
loop_
_entity.id
_entity.type
_entity.pdbx_description
1 polymer ?
#
loop_
_entity_poly.entity_id
_entity_poly.type
_entity_poly.pdbx_seq_one_letter_code
_entity_poly.pdbx_strand_id
1 'polypeptide(L)'
;MYVRPGTTAQQIKRIIDYLDIKDKVDPFTRCLRCNSPLLPVPKETILDRIPLKTRTFCDVYARCQSCDKIYWKGTHFIHMQKVVKQILGP
;
A
#
# COMPACT_ATOMS: atom_id res chain seq x y z
N MET A 1 22.71 5.64 -18.74
CA MET A 1 21.74 5.76 -17.62
C MET A 1 22.39 5.18 -16.37
N TYR A 2 22.87 6.02 -15.45
CA TYR A 2 23.58 5.57 -14.25
C TYR A 2 22.59 5.15 -13.15
N VAL A 3 22.16 3.89 -13.15
CA VAL A 3 21.49 3.31 -11.99
C VAL A 3 22.56 2.99 -10.95
N ARG A 4 22.54 3.67 -9.80
CA ARG A 4 23.52 3.42 -8.73
C ARG A 4 23.36 1.98 -8.19
N PRO A 5 24.44 1.30 -7.79
CA PRO A 5 24.34 -0.04 -7.23
C PRO A 5 23.46 -0.05 -5.96
N GLY A 6 22.71 -1.15 -5.78
CA GLY A 6 21.79 -1.36 -4.65
C GLY A 6 20.42 -1.85 -5.10
N THR A 7 19.64 -2.35 -4.14
CA THR A 7 18.24 -2.74 -4.38
C THR A 7 17.34 -1.51 -4.52
N THR A 8 16.18 -1.68 -5.15
CA THR A 8 15.18 -0.60 -5.27
C THR A 8 14.80 -0.03 -3.90
N ALA A 9 14.65 -0.88 -2.87
CA ALA A 9 14.35 -0.43 -1.52
C ALA A 9 15.47 0.45 -0.93
N GLN A 10 16.75 0.07 -1.13
CA GLN A 10 17.89 0.87 -0.69
C GLN A 10 17.94 2.22 -1.41
N GLN A 11 17.66 2.26 -2.71
CA GLN A 11 17.62 3.51 -3.47
C GLN A 11 16.49 4.42 -3.00
N ILE A 12 15.28 3.89 -2.78
CA ILE A 12 14.14 4.67 -2.26
C ILE A 12 14.45 5.23 -0.87
N LYS A 13 15.00 4.41 0.05
CA LYS A 13 15.40 4.87 1.39
C LYS A 13 16.37 6.05 1.30
N ARG A 14 17.39 5.96 0.46
CA ARG A 14 18.35 7.07 0.24
C ARG A 14 17.69 8.34 -0.24
N ILE A 15 16.71 8.25 -1.15
CA ILE A 15 15.98 9.43 -1.64
C ILE A 15 15.14 10.04 -0.52
N ILE A 16 14.43 9.22 0.27
CA ILE A 16 13.62 9.69 1.40
C ILE A 16 14.49 10.36 2.46
N ASP A 17 15.60 9.72 2.83
CA ASP A 17 16.53 10.22 3.84
C ASP A 17 17.22 11.52 3.35
N TYR A 18 17.60 11.59 2.06
CA TYR A 18 18.22 12.80 1.47
C TYR A 18 17.27 13.99 1.40
N LEU A 19 15.99 13.76 1.10
CA LEU A 19 14.98 14.82 0.98
C LEU A 19 14.31 15.17 2.32
N ASP A 20 14.60 14.43 3.39
CA ASP A 20 13.99 14.59 4.71
C ASP A 20 12.45 14.58 4.67
N ILE A 21 11.88 13.61 3.93
CA ILE A 21 10.42 13.49 3.71
C ILE A 21 9.80 12.31 4.44
N LYS A 22 10.50 11.70 5.40
CA LYS A 22 10.07 10.49 6.09
C LYS A 22 8.70 10.66 6.75
N ASP A 23 8.46 11.80 7.41
CA ASP A 23 7.20 12.12 8.10
C ASP A 23 6.04 12.43 7.14
N LYS A 24 6.32 12.61 5.85
CA LYS A 24 5.32 12.83 4.80
C LYS A 24 4.90 11.52 4.11
N VAL A 25 5.55 10.40 4.43
CA VAL A 25 5.22 9.11 3.82
C VAL A 25 4.00 8.54 4.50
N ASP A 26 2.93 8.36 3.72
CA ASP A 26 1.67 7.79 4.19
C ASP A 26 1.33 6.54 3.36
N PRO A 27 1.84 5.35 3.74
CA PRO A 27 1.66 4.12 2.98
C PRO A 27 0.21 3.68 2.89
N PHE A 28 -0.13 2.95 1.83
CA PHE A 28 -1.44 2.32 1.64
C PHE A 28 -2.63 3.29 1.49
N THR A 29 -2.38 4.57 1.17
CA THR A 29 -3.42 5.57 0.93
C THR A 29 -3.70 5.85 -0.54
N ARG A 30 -2.91 5.26 -1.44
CA ARG A 30 -3.02 5.44 -2.89
C ARG A 30 -3.24 4.11 -3.61
N CYS A 31 -4.03 4.17 -4.68
CA CYS A 31 -4.31 3.02 -5.53
C CYS A 31 -3.07 2.60 -6.32
N LEU A 32 -2.67 1.32 -6.20
CA LEU A 32 -1.54 0.76 -6.97
C LEU A 32 -1.76 0.75 -8.50
N ARG A 33 -3.00 0.91 -8.98
CA ARG A 33 -3.32 0.91 -10.42
C ARG A 33 -3.32 2.32 -11.02
N CYS A 34 -3.88 3.30 -10.32
CA CYS A 34 -4.17 4.63 -10.89
C CYS A 34 -3.74 5.81 -9.99
N ASN A 35 -3.08 5.53 -8.86
CA ASN A 35 -2.56 6.52 -7.91
C ASN A 35 -3.61 7.46 -7.26
N SER A 36 -4.91 7.23 -7.48
CA SER A 36 -5.97 7.99 -6.80
C SER A 36 -6.08 7.61 -5.32
N PRO A 37 -6.56 8.51 -4.44
CA PRO A 37 -6.77 8.21 -3.03
C PRO A 37 -7.65 6.98 -2.82
N LEU A 38 -7.31 6.19 -1.81
CA LEU A 38 -8.15 5.12 -1.31
C LEU A 38 -9.04 5.65 -0.19
N LEU A 39 -10.32 5.28 -0.22
CA LEU A 39 -11.27 5.62 0.83
C LEU A 39 -11.69 4.35 1.58
N PRO A 40 -11.88 4.42 2.90
CA PRO A 40 -12.44 3.32 3.66
C PRO A 40 -13.83 2.97 3.13
N VAL A 41 -14.16 1.68 3.10
CA VAL A 41 -15.47 1.20 2.63
C VAL A 41 -16.03 0.17 3.60
N PRO A 42 -17.32 0.26 3.97
CA PRO A 42 -17.95 -0.75 4.82
C PRO A 42 -18.01 -2.10 4.11
N LYS A 43 -17.71 -3.17 4.85
CA LYS A 43 -17.67 -4.55 4.34
C LYS A 43 -18.98 -4.95 3.68
N GLU A 44 -20.09 -4.52 4.26
CA GLU A 44 -21.47 -4.79 3.84
C GLU A 44 -21.71 -4.34 2.39
N THR A 45 -21.12 -3.22 1.99
CA THR A 45 -21.30 -2.63 0.65
C THR A 45 -20.50 -3.34 -0.45
N ILE A 46 -19.57 -4.23 -0.08
CA ILE A 46 -18.65 -4.88 -1.02
C ILE A 46 -18.62 -6.41 -0.87
N LEU A 47 -19.51 -6.99 -0.06
CA LEU A 47 -19.51 -8.44 0.23
C LEU A 47 -19.40 -9.26 -1.06
N ASP A 48 -20.26 -8.99 -2.04
CA ASP A 48 -20.32 -9.75 -3.30
C ASP A 48 -19.08 -9.62 -4.18
N ARG A 49 -18.23 -8.63 -3.89
CA ARG A 49 -17.03 -8.32 -4.67
C ARG A 49 -15.74 -8.85 -4.05
N ILE A 50 -15.81 -9.41 -2.84
CA ILE A 50 -14.66 -9.95 -2.12
C ILE A 50 -14.78 -11.47 -1.92
N PRO A 51 -13.66 -12.22 -1.99
CA PRO A 51 -13.66 -13.66 -1.76
C PRO A 51 -14.16 -14.02 -0.34
N LEU A 52 -14.86 -15.15 -0.20
CA LEU A 52 -15.39 -15.63 1.08
C LEU A 52 -14.34 -15.67 2.20
N LYS A 53 -13.15 -16.20 1.92
CA LYS A 53 -12.07 -16.26 2.91
C LYS A 53 -11.71 -14.88 3.45
N THR A 54 -11.63 -13.89 2.56
CA THR A 54 -11.35 -12.50 2.97
C THR A 54 -12.46 -11.94 3.86
N ARG A 55 -13.73 -12.24 3.55
CA ARG A 55 -14.87 -11.85 4.40
C ARG A 55 -14.72 -12.35 5.84
N THR A 56 -14.17 -13.54 6.04
CA THR A 56 -14.02 -14.12 7.39
C THR A 56 -12.87 -13.49 8.19
N PHE A 57 -11.77 -13.13 7.53
CA PHE A 57 -10.52 -12.76 8.21
C PHE A 57 -10.17 -11.26 8.14
N CYS A 58 -10.95 -10.45 7.43
CA CYS A 58 -10.69 -9.02 7.27
C CYS A 58 -11.96 -8.20 7.48
N ASP A 59 -11.83 -7.10 8.24
CA ASP A 59 -12.90 -6.13 8.47
C ASP A 59 -12.54 -4.72 7.99
N VAL A 60 -11.27 -4.49 7.59
CA VAL A 60 -10.80 -3.21 7.06
C VAL A 60 -10.59 -3.30 5.56
N TYR A 61 -11.38 -2.51 4.83
CA TYR A 61 -11.35 -2.43 3.38
C TYR A 61 -11.19 -0.99 2.92
N ALA A 62 -10.51 -0.83 1.79
CA ALA A 62 -10.41 0.46 1.11
C ALA A 62 -10.74 0.30 -0.37
N ARG A 63 -11.45 1.27 -0.94
CA ARG A 63 -11.85 1.31 -2.34
C ARG A 63 -11.26 2.53 -3.03
N CYS A 64 -10.79 2.33 -4.26
CA CYS A 64 -10.42 3.42 -5.14
C CYS A 64 -11.67 3.98 -5.84
N GLN A 65 -11.93 5.28 -5.71
CA GLN A 65 -13.09 5.90 -6.36
C GLN A 65 -12.96 6.00 -7.89
N SER A 66 -11.74 5.96 -8.42
CA SER A 66 -11.49 6.19 -9.85
C SER A 66 -11.47 4.92 -10.69
N CYS A 67 -10.88 3.82 -10.19
CA CYS A 67 -10.81 2.55 -10.92
C CYS A 67 -11.49 1.38 -10.22
N ASP A 68 -12.17 1.67 -9.10
CA ASP A 68 -13.05 0.75 -8.38
C ASP A 68 -12.37 -0.53 -7.84
N LYS A 69 -11.04 -0.53 -7.74
CA LYS A 69 -10.28 -1.58 -7.06
C LYS A 69 -10.51 -1.55 -5.55
N ILE A 70 -10.66 -2.73 -4.97
CA ILE A 70 -10.82 -2.97 -3.53
C ILE A 70 -9.51 -3.55 -2.97
N TYR A 71 -9.11 -3.07 -1.80
CA TYR A 71 -7.90 -3.48 -1.07
C TYR A 71 -8.28 -3.91 0.35
N TRP A 72 -7.55 -4.88 0.89
CA TRP A 72 -7.71 -5.41 2.26
C TRP A 72 -6.37 -5.92 2.79
N LYS A 73 -6.30 -6.16 4.11
CA LYS A 73 -5.07 -6.59 4.80
C LYS A 73 -4.79 -8.10 4.68
N GLY A 74 -4.59 -8.57 3.44
CA GLY A 74 -4.20 -9.96 3.15
C GLY A 74 -2.68 -10.22 3.15
N THR A 75 -2.26 -11.37 2.63
CA THR A 75 -0.82 -11.74 2.50
C THR A 75 0.00 -10.72 1.72
N HIS A 76 -0.56 -10.18 0.63
CA HIS A 76 0.07 -9.10 -0.15
C HIS A 76 0.34 -7.86 0.68
N PHE A 77 -0.60 -7.47 1.55
CA PHE A 77 -0.42 -6.34 2.46
C PHE A 77 0.74 -6.59 3.43
N ILE A 78 0.84 -7.81 3.99
CA ILE A 78 1.94 -8.19 4.89
C ILE A 78 3.30 -8.09 4.18
N HIS A 79 3.40 -8.59 2.94
CA HIS A 79 4.63 -8.48 2.15
C HIS A 79 5.00 -7.03 1.85
N MET A 80 4.04 -6.21 1.42
CA MET A 80 4.28 -4.78 1.21
C MET A 80 4.71 -4.07 2.49
N GLN A 81 4.11 -4.41 3.64
CA GLN A 81 4.47 -3.81 4.93
C GLN A 81 5.91 -4.12 5.32
N LYS A 82 6.45 -5.31 4.99
CA LYS A 82 7.88 -5.62 5.18
C LYS A 82 8.77 -4.71 4.34
N VAL A 83 8.41 -4.48 3.08
CA VAL A 83 9.17 -3.57 2.18
C VAL A 83 9.11 -2.13 2.70
N VAL A 84 7.93 -1.65 3.10
CA VAL A 84 7.76 -0.32 3.70
C VAL A 84 8.63 -0.18 4.96
N LYS A 85 8.64 -1.19 5.84
CA LYS A 85 9.52 -1.20 7.03
C LYS A 85 11.01 -1.21 6.67
N GLN A 86 11.40 -1.88 5.60
CA GLN A 86 12.79 -1.84 5.12
C GLN A 86 13.18 -0.44 4.62
N ILE A 87 12.25 0.28 4.00
CA ILE A 87 12.49 1.62 3.45
C ILE A 87 12.48 2.68 4.56
N LEU A 88 11.49 2.63 5.45
CA LEU A 88 11.26 3.62 6.52
C LEU A 88 11.90 3.24 7.85
N GLY A 89 12.53 2.07 7.95
CA GLY A 89 13.28 1.67 9.13
C GLY A 89 14.45 2.61 9.42
N PRO A 90 15.03 2.52 10.63
CA PRO A 90 16.32 3.16 10.91
C PRO A 90 17.35 2.78 9.84
#